data_AF-I4H6T3-F1
#
_entry.id   AF-I4H6T3-F1
#
_cell.length_a   1.000
_cell.length_b   1.000
_cell.length_c   1.000
_cell.angle_alpha   90.00
_cell.angle_beta   90.00
_cell.angle_gamma   90.00
#
_symmetry.space_group_name_H-M   'P 1'
#
loop_
_entity.id
_entity.type
_entity.pdbx_description
1 polymer ?
#
loop_
_entity_poly.entity_id
_entity_poly.type
_entity_poly.pdbx_seq_one_letter_code
_entity_poly.pdbx_strand_id
1 'polypeptide(L)'
;MSGVMSGVMSGVMSGVMWGVVLGVVLGVMSGGVRAVVLGVVSGVVWGGVSGGVLGGVFIFAFFRLDNWLIGLLAGPQGRLFPRITLLPLPGLTSTLQQWLQQDWETAINNLNQYLRYSRQFIPVLAAVNRVLPQFPEAEIIYRVSRLAENPSDWQLLKYASAKLFSWSDSQIRLDTPARAAAAGFWYLHQQDTEKAETAFAVVRSLAYGEEMYSLAQTLHRFSQAATLDSIASLEVAPIAAEPSLRPQTWQAISSLNRVIAEMALAQRSRDRIIGELSDIIDRQAANLPLAEKALILSIAQKWKDCLLNRLFLD
;
A
#
# COMPACT_ATOMS: atom_id res chain seq x y z
N MET A 1 42.16 27.25 -31.73
CA MET A 1 42.25 26.60 -30.40
C MET A 1 40.90 26.50 -29.66
N SER A 2 39.85 27.26 -30.01
CA SER A 2 38.53 27.19 -29.35
C SER A 2 37.70 25.93 -29.66
N GLY A 3 37.91 25.29 -30.82
CA GLY A 3 37.16 24.08 -31.20
C GLY A 3 37.54 22.82 -30.40
N VAL A 4 38.80 22.71 -29.98
CA VAL A 4 39.31 21.53 -29.27
C VAL A 4 38.83 21.52 -27.82
N MET A 5 38.76 22.69 -27.18
CA MET A 5 38.29 22.83 -25.80
C MET A 5 36.78 22.54 -25.67
N SER A 6 35.98 22.91 -26.68
CA SER A 6 34.55 22.58 -26.75
C SER A 6 34.30 21.08 -26.95
N GLY A 7 35.09 20.43 -27.82
CA GLY A 7 34.97 18.99 -28.08
C GLY A 7 35.34 18.14 -26.86
N VAL A 8 36.39 18.50 -26.13
CA VAL A 8 36.83 17.76 -24.94
C VAL A 8 35.86 17.97 -23.77
N MET A 9 35.36 19.20 -23.57
CA MET A 9 34.41 19.47 -22.50
C MET A 9 33.04 18.83 -22.77
N SER A 10 32.58 18.80 -24.02
CA SER A 10 31.36 18.09 -24.44
C SER A 10 31.51 16.57 -24.33
N GLY A 11 32.66 16.01 -24.72
CA GLY A 11 32.94 14.58 -24.64
C GLY A 11 33.01 14.04 -23.21
N VAL A 12 33.64 14.79 -22.30
CA VAL A 12 33.75 14.38 -20.88
C VAL A 12 32.41 14.52 -20.16
N MET A 13 31.66 15.60 -20.40
CA MET A 13 30.34 15.77 -19.77
C MET A 13 29.33 14.74 -20.30
N SER A 14 29.34 14.45 -21.60
CA SER A 14 28.50 13.42 -22.21
C SER A 14 28.88 12.01 -21.73
N GLY A 15 30.17 11.68 -21.73
CA GLY A 15 30.66 10.36 -21.33
C GLY A 15 30.41 10.04 -19.85
N VAL A 16 30.63 11.00 -18.95
CA VAL A 16 30.39 10.81 -17.52
C VAL A 16 28.89 10.78 -17.21
N MET A 17 28.09 11.65 -17.85
CA MET A 17 26.65 11.68 -17.62
C MET A 17 25.96 10.44 -18.16
N TRP A 18 26.29 10.00 -19.39
CA TRP A 18 25.76 8.74 -19.93
C TRP A 18 26.29 7.53 -19.19
N GLY A 19 27.58 7.49 -18.83
CA GLY A 19 28.18 6.36 -18.12
C GLY A 19 27.64 6.17 -16.70
N VAL A 20 27.41 7.26 -15.96
CA VAL A 20 26.85 7.21 -14.61
C VAL A 20 25.35 6.97 -14.64
N VAL A 21 24.61 7.61 -15.56
CA VAL A 21 23.16 7.41 -15.67
C VAL A 21 22.86 6.01 -16.18
N LEU A 22 23.49 5.53 -17.26
CA LEU A 22 23.32 4.14 -17.70
C LEU A 22 23.88 3.14 -16.70
N GLY A 23 25.02 3.41 -16.04
CA GLY A 23 25.60 2.50 -15.06
C GLY A 23 24.73 2.32 -13.81
N VAL A 24 24.17 3.41 -13.28
CA VAL A 24 23.26 3.37 -12.13
C VAL A 24 21.89 2.82 -12.53
N VAL A 25 21.38 3.19 -13.70
CA VAL A 25 20.08 2.70 -14.20
C VAL A 25 20.16 1.22 -14.55
N LEU A 26 21.17 0.76 -15.28
CA LEU A 26 21.34 -0.65 -15.65
C LEU A 26 21.78 -1.51 -14.47
N GLY A 27 22.63 -1.00 -13.57
CA GLY A 27 23.05 -1.70 -12.35
C GLY A 27 21.88 -1.99 -11.41
N VAL A 28 20.92 -1.07 -11.32
CA VAL A 28 19.70 -1.24 -10.52
C VAL A 28 18.59 -2.00 -11.29
N MET A 29 18.57 -1.94 -12.63
CA MET A 29 17.56 -2.61 -13.48
C MET A 29 17.90 -4.05 -13.94
N SER A 30 19.14 -4.54 -13.78
CA SER A 30 19.58 -5.83 -14.35
C SER A 30 18.97 -7.10 -13.73
N GLY A 31 17.92 -6.97 -12.92
CA GLY A 31 17.09 -8.07 -12.44
C GLY A 31 15.73 -8.18 -13.11
N GLY A 32 15.59 -7.91 -14.42
CA GLY A 32 14.39 -8.32 -15.18
C GLY A 32 13.72 -7.29 -16.10
N VAL A 33 14.28 -6.08 -16.29
CA VAL A 33 13.63 -5.01 -17.07
C VAL A 33 14.16 -4.95 -18.50
N ARG A 34 13.96 -6.00 -19.31
CA ARG A 34 14.41 -6.01 -20.72
C ARG A 34 13.33 -5.65 -21.76
N ALA A 35 12.03 -5.68 -21.42
CA ALA A 35 11.00 -5.64 -22.46
C ALA A 35 10.28 -4.29 -22.66
N VAL A 36 10.01 -3.50 -21.61
CA VAL A 36 9.11 -2.33 -21.74
C VAL A 36 9.86 -1.04 -22.05
N VAL A 37 11.07 -0.86 -21.52
CA VAL A 37 11.88 0.34 -21.79
C VAL A 37 12.40 0.35 -23.25
N LEU A 38 12.64 -0.82 -23.85
CA LEU A 38 13.05 -0.90 -25.26
C LEU A 38 11.91 -0.56 -26.24
N GLY A 39 10.64 -0.79 -25.86
CA GLY A 39 9.50 -0.50 -26.75
C GLY A 39 9.27 1.00 -26.99
N VAL A 40 9.49 1.84 -25.99
CA VAL A 40 9.34 3.30 -26.12
C VAL A 40 10.58 3.94 -26.74
N VAL A 41 11.77 3.40 -26.47
CA VAL A 41 13.03 3.89 -27.05
C VAL A 41 13.17 3.49 -28.52
N SER A 42 12.69 2.30 -28.92
CA SER A 42 12.77 1.84 -30.31
C SER A 42 11.89 2.65 -31.28
N GLY A 43 10.84 3.32 -30.79
CA GLY A 43 10.00 4.21 -31.62
C GLY A 43 10.67 5.55 -31.96
N VAL A 44 11.69 5.96 -31.21
CA VAL A 44 12.37 7.25 -31.36
C VAL A 44 13.61 7.14 -32.25
N VAL A 45 14.19 5.95 -32.39
CA VAL A 45 15.46 5.77 -33.12
C VAL A 45 15.28 5.76 -34.65
N TRP A 46 14.06 5.55 -35.18
CA TRP A 46 13.86 5.48 -36.64
C TRP A 46 13.28 6.73 -37.32
N GLY A 47 13.04 7.81 -36.57
CA GLY A 47 12.32 9.00 -37.08
C GLY A 47 13.16 10.25 -37.29
N GLY A 48 14.38 10.17 -37.86
CA GLY A 48 15.16 11.34 -38.31
C GLY A 48 15.53 12.37 -37.22
N VAL A 49 16.25 13.42 -37.64
CA VAL A 49 16.74 14.52 -36.77
C VAL A 49 15.61 15.19 -35.96
N SER A 50 14.38 15.13 -36.45
CA SER A 50 13.16 15.57 -35.76
C SER A 50 12.71 14.64 -34.62
N GLY A 51 12.89 13.32 -34.74
CA GLY A 51 12.64 12.35 -33.69
C GLY A 51 13.61 12.46 -32.51
N GLY A 52 14.88 12.78 -32.77
CA GLY A 52 15.89 12.97 -31.73
C GLY A 52 15.64 14.21 -30.85
N VAL A 53 15.24 15.34 -31.46
CA VAL A 53 14.92 16.57 -30.73
C VAL A 53 13.60 16.42 -29.97
N LEU A 54 12.55 15.90 -30.60
CA LEU A 54 11.25 15.68 -29.93
C LEU A 54 11.35 14.61 -28.84
N GLY A 55 12.10 13.53 -29.07
CA GLY A 55 12.37 12.50 -28.07
C GLY A 55 13.23 13.00 -26.91
N GLY A 56 14.25 13.80 -27.19
CA GLY A 56 15.08 14.44 -26.17
C GLY A 56 14.30 15.44 -25.31
N VAL A 57 13.48 16.30 -25.94
CA VAL A 57 12.57 17.22 -25.24
C VAL A 57 11.53 16.45 -24.43
N PHE A 58 11.01 15.35 -24.96
CA PHE A 58 10.05 14.51 -24.25
C PHE A 58 10.69 13.85 -23.02
N ILE A 59 11.89 13.28 -23.13
CA ILE A 59 12.61 12.69 -21.99
C ILE A 59 12.94 13.76 -20.94
N PHE A 60 13.46 14.91 -21.37
CA PHE A 60 13.82 16.01 -20.48
C PHE A 60 12.58 16.58 -19.76
N ALA A 61 11.47 16.75 -20.48
CA ALA A 61 10.22 17.24 -19.90
C ALA A 61 9.52 16.20 -19.03
N PHE A 62 9.53 14.92 -19.41
CA PHE A 62 8.86 13.82 -18.71
C PHE A 62 9.56 13.47 -17.40
N PHE A 63 10.90 13.37 -17.43
CA PHE A 63 11.71 13.12 -16.25
C PHE A 63 12.13 14.39 -15.50
N ARG A 64 11.87 15.58 -16.06
CA ARG A 64 12.20 16.89 -15.43
C ARG A 64 13.64 16.91 -14.92
N LEU A 65 14.56 16.63 -15.84
CA LEU A 65 15.99 16.49 -15.56
C LEU A 65 16.60 17.75 -14.96
N ASP A 66 16.10 18.92 -15.34
CA ASP A 66 16.40 20.22 -14.74
C ASP A 66 16.19 20.22 -13.21
N ASN A 67 15.05 19.73 -12.76
CA ASN A 67 14.70 19.73 -11.35
C ASN A 67 15.42 18.63 -10.56
N TRP A 68 15.67 17.49 -11.21
CA TRP A 68 16.54 16.46 -10.65
C TRP A 68 17.97 17.00 -10.43
N LEU A 69 18.50 17.77 -11.39
CA LEU A 69 19.82 18.41 -11.28
C LEU A 69 19.84 19.48 -10.17
N ILE A 70 18.80 20.29 -10.03
CA ILE A 70 18.68 21.24 -8.90
C ILE A 70 18.70 20.48 -7.57
N GLY A 71 17.96 19.37 -7.46
CA GLY A 71 17.97 18.52 -6.27
C GLY A 71 19.35 17.92 -5.95
N LEU A 72 20.14 17.58 -6.98
CA LEU A 72 21.54 17.14 -6.82
C LEU A 72 22.43 18.26 -6.27
N LEU A 73 22.27 19.50 -6.77
CA LEU A 73 23.12 20.64 -6.41
C LEU A 73 22.74 21.30 -5.08
N ALA A 74 21.45 21.29 -4.72
CA ALA A 74 20.94 21.95 -3.52
C ALA A 74 21.04 21.10 -2.23
N GLY A 75 21.55 19.87 -2.32
CA GLY A 75 21.77 19.01 -1.15
C GLY A 75 20.48 18.65 -0.39
N PRO A 76 20.56 18.31 0.91
CA PRO A 76 19.41 17.86 1.70
C PRO A 76 18.26 18.88 1.78
N GLN A 77 18.57 20.18 1.70
CA GLN A 77 17.58 21.26 1.75
C GLN A 77 16.83 21.45 0.43
N GLY A 78 17.43 21.04 -0.70
CA GLY A 78 16.81 21.03 -2.03
C GLY A 78 15.74 19.97 -2.25
N ARG A 79 15.34 19.22 -1.22
CA ARG A 79 14.37 18.11 -1.34
C ARG A 79 12.92 18.53 -1.16
N LEU A 80 12.67 19.81 -0.88
CA LEU A 80 11.33 20.39 -0.61
C LEU A 80 10.51 20.70 -1.87
N PHE A 81 10.90 20.14 -3.02
CA PHE A 81 10.28 20.41 -4.32
C PHE A 81 9.02 19.55 -4.54
N PRO A 82 7.80 20.12 -4.60
CA PRO A 82 6.57 19.37 -4.81
C PRO A 82 6.42 18.97 -6.28
N ARG A 83 6.23 17.66 -6.56
CA ARG A 83 5.83 17.04 -7.84
C ARG A 83 6.83 17.02 -9.00
N ILE A 84 8.14 16.80 -8.76
CA ILE A 84 9.09 17.24 -9.79
C ILE A 84 9.83 16.17 -10.59
N THR A 85 10.02 14.91 -10.17
CA THR A 85 10.66 13.92 -11.07
C THR A 85 10.37 12.46 -10.68
N LEU A 86 10.29 11.56 -11.69
CA LEU A 86 10.30 10.10 -11.51
C LEU A 86 11.69 9.55 -11.17
N LEU A 87 12.75 10.33 -11.43
CA LEU A 87 14.11 9.92 -11.12
C LEU A 87 14.33 9.95 -9.60
N PRO A 88 14.88 8.88 -9.02
CA PRO A 88 15.26 8.86 -7.62
C PRO A 88 16.14 10.05 -7.25
N LEU A 89 15.73 10.81 -6.24
CA LEU A 89 16.55 11.87 -5.68
C LEU A 89 17.77 11.25 -4.97
N PRO A 90 19.01 11.70 -5.28
CA PRO A 90 20.22 11.16 -4.67
C PRO A 90 20.19 11.25 -3.13
N GLY A 91 20.52 10.12 -2.49
CA GLY A 91 20.56 10.01 -1.02
C GLY A 91 19.20 10.07 -0.33
N LEU A 92 18.08 10.23 -1.05
CA LEU A 92 16.75 10.23 -0.45
C LEU A 92 16.47 8.90 0.24
N THR A 93 16.72 7.77 -0.43
CA THR A 93 16.50 6.44 0.16
C THR A 93 17.25 6.28 1.48
N SER A 94 18.52 6.70 1.55
CA SER A 94 19.31 6.62 2.79
C SER A 94 18.73 7.49 3.92
N THR A 95 18.28 8.71 3.60
CA THR A 95 17.61 9.58 4.58
C THR A 95 16.29 8.98 5.06
N LEU A 96 15.48 8.43 4.15
CA LEU A 96 14.23 7.75 4.52
C LEU A 96 14.51 6.53 5.41
N GLN A 97 15.56 5.77 5.14
CA GLN A 97 15.98 4.64 5.98
C GLN A 97 16.37 5.10 7.38
N GLN A 98 17.16 6.18 7.49
CA GLN A 98 17.56 6.74 8.78
C GLN A 98 16.35 7.20 9.59
N TRP A 99 15.39 7.89 8.97
CA TRP A 99 14.16 8.30 9.64
C TRP A 99 13.35 7.11 10.14
N LEU A 100 13.14 6.10 9.28
CA LEU A 100 12.41 4.89 9.66
C LEU A 100 13.08 4.14 10.82
N GLN A 101 14.42 4.12 10.88
CA GLN A 101 15.16 3.49 11.96
C GLN A 101 15.09 4.29 13.27
N GLN A 102 15.08 5.63 13.18
CA GLN A 102 15.15 6.50 14.36
C GLN A 102 13.78 6.74 15.00
N ASP A 103 12.76 7.05 14.20
CA ASP A 103 11.40 7.33 14.65
C ASP A 103 10.40 6.90 13.58
N TRP A 104 9.83 5.73 13.78
CA TRP A 104 8.92 5.10 12.83
C TRP A 104 7.64 5.91 12.59
N GLU A 105 7.04 6.45 13.65
CA GLU A 105 5.77 7.18 13.58
C GLU A 105 5.93 8.49 12.81
N THR A 106 6.97 9.26 13.15
CA THR A 106 7.28 10.49 12.42
C THR A 106 7.70 10.18 10.98
N ALA A 107 8.46 9.10 10.75
CA ALA A 107 8.89 8.69 9.43
C ALA A 107 7.72 8.33 8.50
N ILE A 108 6.69 7.61 8.99
CA ILE A 108 5.51 7.28 8.18
C ILE A 108 4.83 8.55 7.66
N ASN A 109 4.67 9.58 8.51
CA ASN A 109 4.09 10.85 8.10
C ASN A 109 4.91 11.51 6.98
N ASN A 110 6.24 11.49 7.09
CA ASN A 110 7.13 11.99 6.06
C ASN A 110 7.00 11.18 4.76
N LEU A 111 7.00 9.84 4.84
CA LEU A 111 6.80 8.97 3.67
C LEU A 111 5.49 9.29 2.95
N ASN A 112 4.40 9.46 3.71
CA ASN A 112 3.10 9.83 3.17
C ASN A 112 3.12 11.17 2.45
N GLN A 113 3.83 12.18 2.98
CA GLN A 113 4.03 13.44 2.26
C GLN A 113 4.80 13.24 0.95
N TYR A 114 5.86 12.42 0.94
CA TYR A 114 6.58 12.10 -0.30
C TYR A 114 5.69 11.37 -1.32
N LEU A 115 4.88 10.40 -0.88
CA LEU A 115 3.96 9.69 -1.77
C LEU A 115 2.86 10.61 -2.33
N ARG A 116 2.31 11.50 -1.49
CA ARG A 116 1.22 12.41 -1.87
C ARG A 116 1.67 13.57 -2.75
N TYR A 117 2.85 14.11 -2.49
CA TYR A 117 3.31 15.37 -3.08
C TYR A 117 4.52 15.22 -4.00
N SER A 118 5.07 14.02 -4.18
CA SER A 118 6.21 13.77 -5.09
C SER A 118 5.97 12.53 -5.97
N ARG A 119 6.87 12.29 -6.92
CA ARG A 119 6.90 11.06 -7.76
C ARG A 119 7.96 10.06 -7.28
N GLN A 120 8.35 10.12 -6.00
CA GLN A 120 9.44 9.34 -5.40
C GLN A 120 8.98 8.02 -4.78
N PHE A 121 8.05 7.31 -5.44
CA PHE A 121 7.55 6.01 -4.96
C PHE A 121 8.68 4.98 -4.79
N ILE A 122 9.60 4.89 -5.75
CA ILE A 122 10.67 3.89 -5.77
C ILE A 122 11.62 4.06 -4.56
N PRO A 123 12.16 5.26 -4.26
CA PRO A 123 12.94 5.48 -3.03
C PRO A 123 12.20 5.16 -1.74
N VAL A 124 10.91 5.53 -1.64
CA VAL A 124 10.07 5.24 -0.47
C VAL A 124 9.94 3.73 -0.28
N LEU A 125 9.56 3.00 -1.33
CA LEU A 125 9.44 1.56 -1.28
C LEU A 125 10.77 0.88 -0.94
N ALA A 126 11.87 1.31 -1.58
CA ALA A 126 13.19 0.73 -1.33
C ALA A 126 13.64 0.95 0.13
N ALA A 127 13.31 2.09 0.73
CA ALA A 127 13.59 2.36 2.14
C ALA A 127 12.77 1.44 3.07
N VAL A 128 11.46 1.33 2.85
CA VAL A 128 10.56 0.47 3.65
C VAL A 128 10.99 -1.00 3.55
N ASN A 129 11.21 -1.52 2.35
CA ASN A 129 11.61 -2.92 2.13
C ASN A 129 12.97 -3.26 2.72
N ARG A 130 13.85 -2.26 2.88
CA ARG A 130 15.16 -2.47 3.49
C ARG A 130 15.09 -2.42 5.01
N VAL A 131 14.33 -1.49 5.58
CA VAL A 131 14.30 -1.25 7.04
C VAL A 131 13.35 -2.20 7.75
N LEU A 132 12.18 -2.49 7.17
CA LEU A 132 11.16 -3.29 7.83
C LEU A 132 11.67 -4.67 8.31
N PRO A 133 12.46 -5.44 7.51
CA PRO A 133 13.00 -6.73 7.96
C PRO A 133 14.12 -6.64 9.01
N GLN A 134 14.59 -5.43 9.35
CA GLN A 134 15.66 -5.23 10.36
C GLN A 134 15.11 -5.15 11.78
N PHE A 135 13.79 -4.97 11.95
CA PHE A 135 13.15 -4.94 13.25
C PHE A 135 12.91 -6.36 13.79
N PRO A 136 12.78 -6.52 15.12
CA PRO A 136 12.36 -7.78 15.72
C PRO A 136 11.02 -8.25 15.16
N GLU A 137 10.85 -9.57 14.97
CA GLU A 137 9.63 -10.14 14.37
C GLU A 137 8.35 -9.75 15.12
N ALA A 138 8.43 -9.60 16.45
CA ALA A 138 7.34 -9.15 17.30
C ALA A 138 6.82 -7.73 16.95
N GLU A 139 7.63 -6.89 16.32
CA GLU A 139 7.23 -5.52 15.96
C GLU A 139 6.73 -5.41 14.52
N ILE A 140 6.90 -6.44 13.69
CA ILE A 140 6.63 -6.36 12.25
C ILE A 140 5.16 -6.05 11.98
N ILE A 141 4.23 -6.78 12.60
CA ILE A 141 2.80 -6.60 12.36
C ILE A 141 2.36 -5.21 12.81
N TYR A 142 2.81 -4.78 13.99
CA TYR A 142 2.56 -3.42 14.47
C TYR A 142 3.07 -2.37 13.47
N ARG A 143 4.33 -2.46 13.05
CA ARG A 143 4.93 -1.46 12.13
C ARG A 143 4.23 -1.41 10.78
N VAL A 144 3.83 -2.56 10.25
CA VAL A 144 3.05 -2.63 9.01
C VAL A 144 1.63 -2.12 9.20
N SER A 145 0.98 -2.38 10.34
CA SER A 145 -0.36 -1.84 10.62
C SER A 145 -0.34 -0.31 10.68
N ARG A 146 0.73 0.30 11.21
CA ARG A 146 0.94 1.75 11.19
C ARG A 146 1.10 2.30 9.77
N LEU A 147 1.76 1.57 8.87
CA LEU A 147 1.80 1.93 7.44
C LEU A 147 0.41 1.84 6.78
N ALA A 148 -0.44 0.92 7.23
CA ALA A 148 -1.79 0.70 6.72
C ALA A 148 -2.86 1.63 7.34
N GLU A 149 -2.52 2.41 8.36
CA GLU A 149 -3.48 3.23 9.10
C GLU A 149 -4.04 4.37 8.25
N ASN A 150 -3.15 5.10 7.56
CA ASN A 150 -3.52 6.20 6.69
C ASN A 150 -2.53 6.34 5.51
N PRO A 151 -2.42 5.32 4.63
CA PRO A 151 -1.50 5.36 3.52
C PRO A 151 -1.95 6.40 2.50
N SER A 152 -1.01 7.23 2.05
CA SER A 152 -1.25 8.11 0.88
C SER A 152 -1.30 7.32 -0.43
N ASP A 153 -0.67 6.15 -0.48
CA ASP A 153 -0.71 5.24 -1.62
C ASP A 153 -0.63 3.78 -1.16
N TRP A 154 -1.74 3.04 -1.30
CA TRP A 154 -1.82 1.62 -0.94
C TRP A 154 -0.89 0.73 -1.78
N GLN A 155 -0.41 1.20 -2.94
CA GLN A 155 0.58 0.48 -3.72
C GLN A 155 1.88 0.24 -2.93
N LEU A 156 2.17 1.07 -1.92
CA LEU A 156 3.31 0.82 -1.04
C LEU A 156 3.21 -0.54 -0.34
N LEU A 157 2.04 -0.90 0.21
CA LEU A 157 1.83 -2.19 0.87
C LEU A 157 1.81 -3.35 -0.14
N LYS A 158 1.20 -3.13 -1.32
CA LYS A 158 1.24 -4.10 -2.42
C LYS A 158 2.69 -4.44 -2.80
N TYR A 159 3.51 -3.45 -3.13
CA TYR A 159 4.88 -3.68 -3.58
C TYR A 159 5.86 -3.93 -2.43
N ALA A 160 5.45 -3.74 -1.18
CA ALA A 160 6.21 -4.26 -0.04
C ALA A 160 6.17 -5.79 0.01
N SER A 161 5.11 -6.40 -0.52
CA SER A 161 4.96 -7.87 -0.61
C SER A 161 5.24 -8.46 -2.00
N ALA A 162 5.19 -7.65 -3.06
CA ALA A 162 5.41 -8.09 -4.44
C ALA A 162 6.75 -7.60 -5.04
N LYS A 163 7.09 -8.09 -6.23
CA LYS A 163 8.19 -7.50 -7.01
C LYS A 163 7.76 -6.16 -7.61
N LEU A 164 8.66 -5.18 -7.65
CA LEU A 164 8.40 -3.88 -8.26
C LEU A 164 7.98 -4.06 -9.73
N PHE A 165 6.90 -3.36 -10.15
CA PHE A 165 6.28 -3.44 -11.48
C PHE A 165 5.65 -4.80 -11.84
N SER A 166 5.24 -5.58 -10.83
CA SER A 166 4.36 -6.73 -11.04
C SER A 166 2.95 -6.28 -11.45
N TRP A 167 2.50 -6.68 -12.64
CA TRP A 167 1.16 -6.36 -13.16
C TRP A 167 0.05 -7.28 -12.62
N SER A 168 0.40 -8.32 -11.86
CA SER A 168 -0.54 -9.32 -11.35
C SER A 168 -0.29 -9.65 -9.88
N ASP A 169 -1.38 -9.94 -9.16
CA ASP A 169 -1.33 -10.28 -7.73
C ASP A 169 -0.74 -11.68 -7.48
N SER A 170 -0.60 -12.52 -8.51
CA SER A 170 0.10 -13.81 -8.44
C SER A 170 1.59 -13.69 -8.12
N GLN A 171 2.13 -12.48 -8.07
CA GLN A 171 3.51 -12.19 -7.72
C GLN A 171 3.70 -11.66 -6.30
N ILE A 172 2.62 -11.55 -5.51
CA ILE A 172 2.71 -11.28 -4.08
C ILE A 172 3.37 -12.48 -3.40
N ARG A 173 4.39 -12.19 -2.58
CA ARG A 173 5.18 -13.20 -1.88
C ARG A 173 4.88 -13.12 -0.39
N LEU A 174 4.73 -14.28 0.24
CA LEU A 174 4.50 -14.41 1.68
C LEU A 174 5.70 -15.05 2.39
N ASP A 175 6.87 -15.04 1.75
CA ASP A 175 8.08 -15.76 2.16
C ASP A 175 8.82 -15.12 3.35
N THR A 176 8.35 -13.96 3.84
CA THR A 176 8.89 -13.30 5.04
C THR A 176 7.73 -12.68 5.83
N PRO A 177 7.86 -12.54 7.17
CA PRO A 177 6.84 -11.92 7.99
C PRO A 177 6.42 -10.52 7.53
N ALA A 178 7.40 -9.69 7.15
CA ALA A 178 7.16 -8.33 6.66
C ALA A 178 6.30 -8.31 5.40
N ARG A 179 6.59 -9.20 4.43
CA ARG A 179 5.82 -9.31 3.20
C ARG A 179 4.43 -9.90 3.44
N ALA A 180 4.33 -10.92 4.29
CA ALA A 180 3.06 -11.54 4.64
C ALA A 180 2.12 -10.54 5.35
N ALA A 181 2.63 -9.79 6.34
CA ALA A 181 1.85 -8.74 6.99
C ALA A 181 1.41 -7.65 6.00
N ALA A 182 2.31 -7.17 5.13
CA ALA A 182 1.97 -6.15 4.14
C ALA A 182 0.92 -6.63 3.14
N ALA A 183 1.02 -7.88 2.68
CA ALA A 183 0.03 -8.52 1.85
C ALA A 183 -1.33 -8.63 2.54
N GLY A 184 -1.35 -9.05 3.82
CA GLY A 184 -2.58 -9.17 4.60
C GLY A 184 -3.37 -7.86 4.67
N PHE A 185 -2.70 -6.75 5.02
CA PHE A 185 -3.36 -5.42 5.05
C PHE A 185 -3.78 -4.92 3.67
N TRP A 186 -2.98 -5.19 2.62
CA TRP A 186 -3.36 -4.88 1.24
C TRP A 186 -4.62 -5.66 0.82
N TYR A 187 -4.71 -6.95 1.15
CA TYR A 187 -5.88 -7.77 0.80
C TYR A 187 -7.13 -7.38 1.58
N LEU A 188 -7.01 -7.01 2.87
CA LEU A 188 -8.12 -6.42 3.63
C LEU A 188 -8.66 -5.17 2.93
N HIS A 189 -7.78 -4.26 2.50
CA HIS A 189 -8.17 -3.06 1.76
C HIS A 189 -8.91 -3.39 0.46
N GLN A 190 -8.44 -4.42 -0.26
CA GLN A 190 -9.08 -4.92 -1.48
C GLN A 190 -10.33 -5.77 -1.23
N GLN A 191 -10.73 -5.96 0.04
CA GLN A 191 -11.85 -6.80 0.46
C GLN A 191 -11.69 -8.30 0.11
N ASP A 192 -10.46 -8.74 -0.21
CA ASP A 192 -10.12 -10.13 -0.54
C ASP A 192 -9.79 -10.88 0.76
N THR A 193 -10.84 -11.32 1.45
CA THR A 193 -10.73 -11.89 2.80
C THR A 193 -10.03 -13.24 2.84
N GLU A 194 -10.17 -14.07 1.81
CA GLU A 194 -9.52 -15.37 1.71
C GLU A 194 -7.99 -15.22 1.60
N LYS A 195 -7.52 -14.30 0.75
CA LYS A 195 -6.09 -14.02 0.65
C LYS A 195 -5.55 -13.29 1.88
N ALA A 196 -6.35 -12.41 2.50
CA ALA A 196 -5.99 -11.77 3.76
C ALA A 196 -5.78 -12.81 4.88
N GLU A 197 -6.71 -13.74 5.04
CA GLU A 197 -6.60 -14.85 6.01
C GLU A 197 -5.34 -15.67 5.76
N THR A 198 -5.11 -16.06 4.49
CA THR A 198 -3.91 -16.82 4.09
C THR A 198 -2.62 -16.07 4.42
N ALA A 199 -2.58 -14.76 4.18
CA ALA A 199 -1.41 -13.94 4.47
C ALA A 199 -1.17 -13.78 5.98
N PHE A 200 -2.21 -13.55 6.78
CA PHE A 200 -2.05 -13.44 8.24
C PHE A 200 -1.77 -14.78 8.92
N ALA A 201 -2.20 -15.91 8.33
CA ALA A 201 -1.84 -17.23 8.83
C ALA A 201 -0.33 -17.46 8.90
N VAL A 202 0.44 -16.88 7.97
CA VAL A 202 1.92 -16.97 7.94
C VAL A 202 2.56 -16.28 9.14
N VAL A 203 1.93 -15.22 9.68
CA VAL A 203 2.45 -14.44 10.80
C VAL A 203 1.72 -14.71 12.11
N ARG A 204 0.87 -15.75 12.15
CA ARG A 204 0.01 -16.08 13.29
C ARG A 204 0.77 -16.24 14.62
N SER A 205 1.97 -16.81 14.57
CA SER A 205 2.81 -17.03 15.74
C SER A 205 3.50 -15.78 16.28
N LEU A 206 3.44 -14.66 15.56
CA LEU A 206 4.06 -13.40 15.97
C LEU A 206 3.13 -12.58 16.86
N ALA A 207 3.67 -11.57 17.54
CA ALA A 207 2.85 -10.65 18.32
C ALA A 207 1.81 -9.95 17.42
N TYR A 208 0.55 -9.94 17.87
CA TYR A 208 -0.64 -9.53 17.11
C TYR A 208 -1.01 -10.41 15.89
N GLY A 209 -0.27 -11.50 15.65
CA GLY A 209 -0.51 -12.43 14.55
C GLY A 209 -1.83 -13.17 14.67
N GLU A 210 -2.06 -13.77 15.84
CA GLU A 210 -3.33 -14.44 16.16
C GLU A 210 -4.52 -13.50 16.03
N GLU A 211 -4.37 -12.26 16.50
CA GLU A 211 -5.41 -11.24 16.42
C GLU A 211 -5.75 -10.94 14.95
N MET A 212 -4.75 -10.62 14.12
CA MET A 212 -4.99 -10.28 12.71
C MET A 212 -5.52 -11.46 11.90
N TYR A 213 -5.05 -12.68 12.17
CA TYR A 213 -5.59 -13.90 11.56
C TYR A 213 -7.06 -14.10 11.94
N SER A 214 -7.39 -14.05 13.23
CA SER A 214 -8.75 -14.22 13.74
C SER A 214 -9.70 -13.15 13.21
N LEU A 215 -9.21 -11.91 13.08
CA LEU A 215 -9.94 -10.79 12.48
C LEU A 215 -10.25 -11.08 11.01
N ALA A 216 -9.24 -11.43 10.21
CA ALA A 216 -9.42 -11.71 8.78
C ALA A 216 -10.39 -12.88 8.55
N GLN A 217 -10.23 -13.97 9.31
CA GLN A 217 -11.13 -15.12 9.27
C GLN A 217 -12.58 -14.76 9.66
N THR A 218 -12.75 -13.92 10.69
CA THR A 218 -14.09 -13.46 11.12
C THR A 218 -14.75 -12.62 10.04
N LEU A 219 -14.03 -11.66 9.45
CA LEU A 219 -14.56 -10.86 8.36
C LEU A 219 -14.83 -11.70 7.10
N HIS A 220 -14.02 -12.74 6.83
CA HIS A 220 -14.29 -13.72 5.78
C HIS A 220 -15.66 -14.39 5.99
N ARG A 221 -15.87 -15.02 7.14
CA ARG A 221 -17.14 -15.68 7.49
C ARG A 221 -18.34 -14.73 7.39
N PHE A 222 -18.22 -13.52 7.93
CA PHE A 222 -19.30 -12.54 7.90
C PHE A 222 -19.62 -12.07 6.47
N SER A 223 -18.60 -11.93 5.63
CA SER A 223 -18.76 -11.52 4.23
C SER A 223 -19.51 -12.55 3.37
N GLN A 224 -19.41 -13.84 3.72
CA GLN A 224 -20.11 -14.93 3.01
C GLN A 224 -21.61 -14.98 3.33
N ALA A 225 -22.03 -14.62 4.54
CA ALA A 225 -23.44 -14.61 4.90
C ALA A 225 -24.23 -13.59 4.05
N ALA A 226 -25.27 -14.06 3.36
CA ALA A 226 -26.02 -13.30 2.35
C ALA A 226 -27.55 -13.39 2.51
N THR A 227 -28.02 -14.21 3.45
CA THR A 227 -29.43 -14.45 3.74
C THR A 227 -29.66 -14.38 5.25
N LEU A 228 -30.90 -14.10 5.68
CA LEU A 228 -31.21 -13.99 7.11
C LEU A 228 -30.85 -15.28 7.87
N ASP A 229 -31.16 -16.44 7.28
CA ASP A 229 -30.85 -17.74 7.88
C ASP A 229 -29.33 -17.97 7.96
N SER A 230 -28.57 -17.59 6.92
CA SER A 230 -27.11 -17.69 6.96
C SER A 230 -26.49 -16.78 8.01
N ILE A 231 -27.04 -15.58 8.24
CA ILE A 231 -26.56 -14.65 9.26
C ILE A 231 -26.90 -15.19 10.66
N ALA A 232 -28.12 -15.68 10.87
CA ALA A 232 -28.55 -16.25 12.15
C ALA A 232 -27.79 -17.54 12.52
N SER A 233 -27.26 -18.25 11.52
CA SER A 233 -26.47 -19.47 11.70
C SER A 233 -24.98 -19.20 11.94
N LEU A 234 -24.52 -17.95 11.86
CA LEU A 234 -23.12 -17.62 12.16
C LEU A 234 -22.84 -17.83 13.65
N GLU A 235 -21.68 -18.40 13.95
CA GLU A 235 -21.16 -18.42 15.31
C GLU A 235 -20.63 -17.03 15.71
N VAL A 236 -20.95 -16.62 16.93
CA VAL A 236 -20.42 -15.39 17.52
C VAL A 236 -18.90 -15.50 17.60
N ALA A 237 -18.19 -14.56 16.98
CA ALA A 237 -16.74 -14.56 16.96
C ALA A 237 -16.16 -14.18 18.34
N PRO A 238 -15.08 -14.85 18.79
CA PRO A 238 -14.37 -14.42 20.00
C PRO A 238 -13.77 -13.03 19.79
N ILE A 239 -13.92 -12.15 20.77
CA ILE A 239 -13.33 -10.81 20.75
C ILE A 239 -11.88 -10.89 21.25
N ALA A 240 -10.97 -10.15 20.61
CA ALA A 240 -9.57 -10.12 21.01
C ALA A 240 -9.38 -9.60 22.44
N ALA A 241 -8.41 -10.17 23.15
CA ALA A 241 -8.00 -9.69 24.47
C ALA A 241 -7.27 -8.34 24.38
N GLU A 242 -7.39 -7.51 25.42
CA GLU A 242 -6.66 -6.24 25.50
C GLU A 242 -5.21 -6.45 25.99
N PRO A 243 -4.23 -5.67 25.49
CA PRO A 243 -4.36 -4.61 24.49
C PRO A 243 -4.40 -5.17 23.04
N SER A 244 -5.40 -4.74 22.27
CA SER A 244 -5.60 -5.13 20.87
C SER A 244 -4.96 -4.13 19.91
N LEU A 245 -4.45 -4.63 18.77
CA LEU A 245 -3.93 -3.83 17.67
C LEU A 245 -5.01 -3.07 16.91
N ARG A 246 -6.21 -3.67 16.77
CA ARG A 246 -7.33 -3.13 15.99
C ARG A 246 -8.61 -2.95 16.83
N PRO A 247 -8.59 -2.15 17.91
CA PRO A 247 -9.70 -2.09 18.86
C PRO A 247 -11.01 -1.60 18.23
N GLN A 248 -10.95 -0.63 17.30
CA GLN A 248 -12.14 -0.13 16.61
C GLN A 248 -12.76 -1.18 15.66
N THR A 249 -11.93 -2.03 15.05
CA THR A 249 -12.43 -3.14 14.23
C THR A 249 -13.11 -4.19 15.10
N TRP A 250 -12.54 -4.53 16.25
CA TRP A 250 -13.17 -5.45 17.20
C TRP A 250 -14.46 -4.91 17.80
N GLN A 251 -14.54 -3.60 18.02
CA GLN A 251 -15.80 -2.94 18.41
C GLN A 251 -16.88 -3.13 17.33
N ALA A 252 -16.55 -2.94 16.05
CA ALA A 252 -17.50 -3.17 14.96
C ALA A 252 -17.89 -4.65 14.82
N ILE A 253 -16.93 -5.57 14.97
CA ILE A 253 -17.19 -7.02 15.04
C ILE A 253 -18.12 -7.35 16.20
N SER A 254 -17.95 -6.71 17.37
CA SER A 254 -18.84 -6.89 18.52
C SER A 254 -20.27 -6.42 18.21
N SER A 255 -20.45 -5.31 17.49
CA SER A 255 -21.79 -4.89 17.03
C SER A 255 -22.39 -5.88 16.03
N LEU A 256 -21.60 -6.43 15.10
CA LEU A 256 -22.06 -7.49 14.17
C LEU A 256 -22.41 -8.79 14.90
N ASN A 257 -21.62 -9.20 15.89
CA ASN A 257 -21.91 -10.34 16.77
C ASN A 257 -23.25 -10.18 17.49
N ARG A 258 -23.56 -8.96 17.93
CA ARG A 258 -24.84 -8.66 18.56
C ARG A 258 -26.00 -8.80 17.57
N VAL A 259 -25.83 -8.39 16.30
CA VAL A 259 -26.82 -8.63 15.24
C VAL A 259 -27.04 -10.13 15.01
N ILE A 260 -25.97 -10.92 14.93
CA ILE A 260 -26.04 -12.39 14.79
C ILE A 260 -26.86 -13.00 15.93
N ALA A 261 -26.51 -12.69 17.19
CA ALA A 261 -27.19 -13.23 18.36
C ALA A 261 -28.67 -12.83 18.42
N GLU A 262 -29.00 -11.60 18.05
CA GLU A 262 -30.39 -11.12 18.01
C GLU A 262 -31.23 -11.83 16.94
N MET A 263 -30.65 -12.08 15.77
CA MET A 263 -31.31 -12.81 14.69
C MET A 263 -31.52 -14.28 15.04
N ALA A 264 -30.53 -14.94 15.64
CA ALA A 264 -30.61 -16.34 16.06
C ALA A 264 -31.72 -16.59 17.09
N LEU A 265 -31.93 -15.64 18.00
CA LEU A 265 -32.92 -15.77 19.08
C LEU A 265 -34.33 -15.34 18.66
N ALA A 266 -34.53 -14.80 17.45
CA ALA A 266 -35.78 -14.16 17.00
C ALA A 266 -36.34 -13.14 18.03
N GLN A 267 -35.48 -12.60 18.91
CA GLN A 267 -35.88 -11.98 20.18
C GLN A 267 -36.11 -10.47 20.08
N ARG A 268 -35.71 -9.81 18.97
CA ARG A 268 -35.78 -8.35 18.84
C ARG A 268 -36.53 -7.89 17.60
N SER A 269 -37.09 -6.68 17.69
CA SER A 269 -37.71 -6.01 16.54
C SER A 269 -36.66 -5.72 15.47
N ARG A 270 -37.04 -6.01 14.23
CA ARG A 270 -36.25 -5.73 13.02
C ARG A 270 -35.69 -4.31 12.98
N ASP A 271 -36.47 -3.32 13.42
CA ASP A 271 -36.08 -1.91 13.46
C ASP A 271 -34.83 -1.65 14.32
N ARG A 272 -34.69 -2.40 15.43
CA ARG A 272 -33.52 -2.28 16.30
C ARG A 272 -32.26 -2.87 15.66
N ILE A 273 -32.39 -3.99 14.94
CA ILE A 273 -31.27 -4.61 14.21
C ILE A 273 -30.81 -3.67 13.09
N ILE A 274 -31.76 -3.08 12.35
CA ILE A 274 -31.47 -2.07 11.32
C ILE A 274 -30.79 -0.84 11.95
N GLY A 275 -31.22 -0.42 13.14
CA GLY A 275 -30.57 0.65 13.90
C GLY A 275 -29.11 0.34 14.24
N GLU A 276 -28.81 -0.85 14.76
CA GLU A 276 -27.44 -1.27 15.09
C GLU A 276 -26.53 -1.31 13.84
N LEU A 277 -27.03 -1.85 12.72
CA LEU A 277 -26.31 -1.85 11.45
C LEU A 277 -26.08 -0.43 10.92
N SER A 278 -27.06 0.46 11.08
CA SER A 278 -26.92 1.87 10.68
C SER A 278 -25.91 2.60 11.55
N ASP A 279 -25.84 2.30 12.85
CA ASP A 279 -24.81 2.87 13.73
C ASP A 279 -23.39 2.48 13.30
N ILE A 280 -23.16 1.26 12.79
CA ILE A 280 -21.87 0.88 12.20
C ILE A 280 -21.59 1.74 10.96
N ILE A 281 -22.57 1.87 10.06
CA ILE A 281 -22.44 2.55 8.76
C ILE A 281 -22.22 4.05 8.93
N ASP A 282 -22.93 4.68 9.87
CA ASP A 282 -22.98 6.14 9.99
C ASP A 282 -22.05 6.66 11.09
N ARG A 283 -21.98 5.99 12.24
CA ARG A 283 -21.25 6.49 13.43
C ARG A 283 -19.87 5.87 13.57
N GLN A 284 -19.75 4.55 13.45
CA GLN A 284 -18.46 3.87 13.65
C GLN A 284 -17.53 4.06 12.45
N ALA A 285 -18.08 4.25 11.25
CA ALA A 285 -17.33 4.38 10.00
C ALA A 285 -16.19 5.42 10.02
N ALA A 286 -16.34 6.52 10.77
CA ALA A 286 -15.32 7.55 10.86
C ALA A 286 -14.02 7.07 11.54
N ASN A 287 -14.15 6.12 12.47
CA ASN A 287 -13.05 5.65 13.32
C ASN A 287 -12.51 4.26 12.91
N LEU A 288 -13.11 3.63 11.90
CA LEU A 288 -12.62 2.35 11.38
C LEU A 288 -11.28 2.54 10.67
N PRO A 289 -10.29 1.65 10.91
CA PRO A 289 -9.03 1.71 10.20
C PRO A 289 -9.25 1.44 8.70
N LEU A 290 -8.48 2.13 7.86
CA LEU A 290 -8.77 2.20 6.42
C LEU A 290 -8.64 0.86 5.70
N ALA A 291 -7.82 -0.08 6.23
CA ALA A 291 -7.67 -1.40 5.64
C ALA A 291 -8.97 -2.21 5.72
N GLU A 292 -9.66 -2.18 6.85
CA GLU A 292 -10.84 -3.01 7.10
C GLU A 292 -12.15 -2.26 6.81
N LYS A 293 -12.12 -0.92 6.81
CA LYS A 293 -13.30 -0.06 6.73
C LYS A 293 -14.26 -0.42 5.60
N ALA A 294 -13.77 -0.50 4.37
CA ALA A 294 -14.63 -0.77 3.22
C ALA A 294 -15.34 -2.13 3.35
N LEU A 295 -14.62 -3.16 3.81
CA LEU A 295 -15.15 -4.50 4.03
C LEU A 295 -16.23 -4.51 5.12
N ILE A 296 -15.95 -3.94 6.29
CA ILE A 296 -16.92 -3.89 7.41
C ILE A 296 -18.21 -3.17 6.99
N LEU A 297 -18.08 -2.03 6.31
CA LEU A 297 -19.23 -1.28 5.82
C LEU A 297 -20.02 -2.08 4.78
N SER A 298 -19.34 -2.79 3.88
CA SER A 298 -20.01 -3.64 2.89
C SER A 298 -20.78 -4.80 3.53
N ILE A 299 -20.24 -5.41 4.59
CA ILE A 299 -20.92 -6.47 5.36
C ILE A 299 -22.17 -5.91 6.02
N ALA A 300 -22.03 -4.80 6.76
CA ALA A 300 -23.14 -4.17 7.47
C ALA A 300 -24.25 -3.72 6.51
N GLN A 301 -23.88 -3.13 5.37
CA GLN A 301 -24.83 -2.72 4.33
C GLN A 301 -25.53 -3.92 3.71
N LYS A 302 -24.79 -4.98 3.34
CA LYS A 302 -25.36 -6.21 2.79
C LYS A 302 -26.40 -6.80 3.73
N TRP A 303 -26.09 -6.92 5.02
CA TRP A 303 -27.02 -7.47 6.01
C TRP A 303 -28.25 -6.56 6.22
N LYS A 304 -28.06 -5.23 6.19
CA LYS A 304 -29.15 -4.26 6.27
C LYS A 304 -30.09 -4.39 5.07
N ASP A 305 -29.54 -4.54 3.86
CA ASP A 305 -30.32 -4.72 2.63
C ASP A 305 -31.09 -6.05 2.63
N CYS A 306 -30.48 -7.14 3.12
CA CYS A 306 -31.17 -8.41 3.35
C CYS A 306 -32.37 -8.23 4.28
N LEU A 307 -32.19 -7.49 5.37
CA LEU A 307 -33.26 -7.18 6.29
C LEU A 307 -34.32 -6.32 5.62
N LEU A 308 -33.98 -5.28 4.85
CA LEU A 308 -34.94 -4.40 4.20
C LEU A 308 -35.71 -5.07 3.06
N ASN A 309 -35.07 -5.90 2.22
CA ASN A 309 -35.71 -6.54 1.06
C ASN A 309 -36.88 -7.47 1.42
N ARG A 310 -36.91 -7.99 2.65
CA ARG A 310 -38.08 -8.71 3.19
C ARG A 310 -39.35 -7.85 3.26
N LEU A 311 -39.26 -6.51 3.23
CA LEU A 311 -40.44 -5.60 3.19
C LEU A 311 -41.20 -5.65 1.86
N PHE A 312 -40.61 -6.17 0.78
CA PHE A 312 -41.22 -6.15 -0.55
C PHE A 312 -41.80 -7.51 -0.96
N LEU A 313 -41.62 -8.55 -0.13
CA LEU A 313 -42.05 -9.93 -0.42
C LEU A 313 -43.10 -10.44 0.58
N ASP A 314 -43.30 -9.75 1.71
CA ASP A 314 -44.38 -9.94 2.68
C ASP A 314 -45.41 -8.80 2.55
#